data_AF-A0A950KU50-F1
#
_entry.id   AF-A0A950KU50-F1
#
_cell.length_a   1.000
_cell.length_b   1.000
_cell.length_c   1.000
_cell.angle_alpha   90.00
_cell.angle_beta   90.00
_cell.angle_gamma   90.00
#
_symmetry.space_group_name_H-M   'P 1'
#
loop_
_entity.id
_entity.type
_entity.pdbx_description
1 polymer ?
#
loop_
_entity_poly.entity_id
_entity_poly.type
_entity_poly.pdbx_seq_one_letter_code
_entity_poly.pdbx_strand_id
1 'polypeptide(L)'
;MRAEHFQLLSDADAIAAFFGRLGYNTNARTFQTPGNLGITAESTLRRIRHIELIADNEGFLQVYLFQLVSLTVADARALAATFRNRTGNFLLVLTANFDRIDFVLVEKHTPAEQEGGIAKPQVKVRPITFSIDRRKPERLQLRVLGRFTWTEVDAFAQYEKLVAAYGLAYWSEEYFNNRALFSDYFLKERLANSDDFPEWNKDPKPAYGRMRQIYSAAAAKITGELKEPLMRELLEPIFAQLGFELEPGRKGDSPEEPDYRLYSLNRGASDKPLAVCLAYPWGRFLDGKDETRDAETPGHNPGQRVVSLLEKAEVPWIVMTNGQLWRLYSPNAPSRASNYYEVDLADALGQSVTFPPEPGDAFRYFWLLFRRESFEQIATGQDGKQRSLLDRLFEGSREFAARLGENLKHRVFDQIFQILAEASSRIFATRKDAMPACPRNGSTLFSREC
;
A
#
# COMPACT_ATOMS: atom_id res chain seq x y z
N MET A 1 6.89 -15.36 -0.88
CA MET A 1 8.36 -15.27 -1.08
C MET A 1 9.06 -15.67 0.22
N ARG A 2 10.22 -16.33 0.20
CA ARG A 2 10.90 -16.83 1.42
C ARG A 2 11.98 -15.88 1.91
N ALA A 3 12.19 -15.76 3.21
CA ALA A 3 13.34 -15.05 3.79
C ALA A 3 14.67 -15.56 3.21
N GLU A 4 14.79 -16.88 3.01
CA GLU A 4 15.94 -17.54 2.38
C GLU A 4 16.25 -16.99 0.98
N HIS A 5 15.23 -16.68 0.17
CA HIS A 5 15.43 -16.12 -1.17
C HIS A 5 16.10 -14.75 -1.12
N PHE A 6 15.88 -14.00 -0.04
CA PHE A 6 16.52 -12.70 0.16
C PHE A 6 17.91 -12.86 0.75
N GLN A 7 18.08 -13.76 1.72
CA GLN A 7 19.39 -14.07 2.26
C GLN A 7 20.39 -14.49 1.18
N LEU A 8 19.92 -15.01 0.04
CA LEU A 8 20.75 -15.35 -1.12
C LEU A 8 21.20 -14.15 -1.98
N LEU A 9 20.69 -12.93 -1.79
CA LEU A 9 21.02 -11.75 -2.61
C LEU A 9 22.43 -11.19 -2.33
N SER A 10 23.46 -12.03 -2.40
CA SER A 10 24.85 -11.71 -2.01
C SER A 10 25.68 -11.01 -3.08
N ASP A 11 25.21 -11.00 -4.32
CA ASP A 11 25.95 -10.52 -5.49
C ASP A 11 25.00 -10.18 -6.65
N ALA A 12 25.55 -9.68 -7.76
CA ALA A 12 24.77 -9.29 -8.93
C ALA A 12 24.06 -10.47 -9.61
N ASP A 13 24.66 -11.67 -9.60
CA ASP A 13 24.06 -12.87 -10.19
C ASP A 13 22.83 -13.31 -9.38
N ALA A 14 22.92 -13.24 -8.05
CA ALA A 14 21.81 -13.51 -7.18
C ALA A 14 20.66 -12.49 -7.33
N ILE A 15 20.97 -11.20 -7.50
CA ILE A 15 19.97 -10.18 -7.82
C ILE A 15 19.27 -10.50 -9.15
N ALA A 16 20.02 -10.87 -10.19
CA ALA A 16 19.44 -11.26 -11.46
C ALA A 16 18.57 -12.52 -11.35
N ALA A 17 19.06 -13.57 -10.69
CA ALA A 17 18.31 -14.79 -10.45
C ALA A 17 17.01 -14.52 -9.66
N PHE A 18 17.05 -13.58 -8.72
CA PHE A 18 15.87 -13.14 -7.98
C PHE A 18 14.82 -12.49 -8.90
N PHE A 19 15.21 -11.52 -9.74
CA PHE A 19 14.27 -10.91 -10.69
C PHE A 19 13.75 -11.92 -11.73
N GLY A 20 14.59 -12.88 -12.16
CA GLY A 20 14.15 -13.98 -13.01
C GLY A 20 13.10 -14.87 -12.34
N ARG A 21 13.25 -15.18 -11.04
CA ARG A 21 12.23 -15.90 -10.25
C ARG A 21 10.95 -15.09 -10.07
N LEU A 22 11.06 -13.76 -10.04
CA LEU A 22 9.91 -12.88 -10.05
C LEU A 22 9.25 -12.81 -11.43
N GLY A 23 9.79 -13.43 -12.48
CA GLY A 23 9.19 -13.42 -13.81
C GLY A 23 9.58 -12.23 -14.69
N TYR A 24 10.57 -11.43 -14.28
CA TYR A 24 11.14 -10.38 -15.13
C TYR A 24 12.04 -11.00 -16.22
N ASN A 25 12.12 -10.33 -17.37
CA ASN A 25 12.99 -10.79 -18.45
C ASN A 25 14.45 -10.42 -18.19
N THR A 26 15.22 -11.38 -17.69
CA THR A 26 16.66 -11.22 -17.40
C THR A 26 17.57 -11.63 -18.56
N ASN A 27 17.03 -11.96 -19.74
CA ASN A 27 17.83 -12.41 -20.89
C ASN A 27 18.64 -11.27 -21.51
N ALA A 28 18.17 -10.02 -21.35
CA ALA A 28 18.84 -8.81 -21.81
C ALA A 28 19.86 -8.27 -20.78
N ARG A 29 20.22 -9.06 -19.76
CA ARG A 29 21.17 -8.67 -18.73
C ARG A 29 22.51 -8.27 -19.35
N THR A 30 23.00 -7.09 -19.00
CA THR A 30 24.25 -6.57 -19.58
C THR A 30 24.95 -5.58 -18.67
N PHE A 31 26.29 -5.57 -18.74
CA PHE A 31 27.09 -4.56 -18.06
C PHE A 31 26.85 -3.17 -18.65
N GLN A 32 26.78 -2.19 -17.77
CA GLN A 32 26.56 -0.80 -18.14
C GLN A 32 27.71 0.07 -17.65
N THR A 33 27.97 1.15 -18.38
CA THR A 33 28.92 2.17 -17.95
C THR A 33 28.18 3.44 -17.55
N PRO A 34 28.76 4.29 -16.68
CA PRO A 34 28.18 5.59 -16.41
C PRO A 34 27.97 6.43 -17.68
N GLY A 35 28.85 6.27 -18.69
CA GLY A 35 28.73 6.90 -20.00
C GLY A 35 27.48 6.46 -20.76
N ASN A 36 27.18 5.15 -20.82
CA ASN A 36 25.94 4.62 -21.41
C ASN A 36 24.69 5.20 -20.74
N LEU A 37 24.79 5.48 -19.43
CA LEU A 37 23.72 6.07 -18.64
C LEU A 37 23.67 7.61 -18.69
N GLY A 38 24.62 8.28 -19.35
CA GLY A 38 24.70 9.74 -19.40
C GLY A 38 25.03 10.38 -18.06
N ILE A 39 25.68 9.63 -17.16
CA ILE A 39 26.10 10.11 -15.84
C ILE A 39 27.40 10.89 -16.02
N THR A 40 27.34 12.21 -15.90
CA THR A 40 28.49 13.10 -16.13
C THR A 40 29.00 13.77 -14.85
N ALA A 41 28.18 13.84 -13.81
CA ALA A 41 28.57 14.49 -12.56
C ALA A 41 29.70 13.70 -11.86
N GLU A 42 30.88 14.30 -11.72
CA GLU A 42 32.05 13.66 -11.09
C GLU A 42 31.74 13.15 -9.67
N SER A 43 30.94 13.90 -8.92
CA SER A 43 30.52 13.53 -7.57
C SER A 43 29.76 12.19 -7.55
N THR A 44 28.94 11.91 -8.57
CA THR A 44 28.22 10.64 -8.71
C THR A 44 29.12 9.55 -9.31
N LEU A 45 29.96 9.89 -10.30
CA LEU A 45 30.88 8.96 -10.94
C LEU A 45 31.82 8.28 -9.94
N ARG A 46 32.44 9.07 -9.05
CA ARG A 46 33.38 8.54 -8.03
C ARG A 46 32.73 7.60 -7.02
N ARG A 47 31.40 7.59 -6.95
CA ARG A 47 30.61 6.76 -6.02
C ARG A 47 30.23 5.43 -6.62
N ILE A 48 30.21 5.28 -7.94
CA ILE A 48 29.74 4.08 -8.63
C ILE A 48 30.92 3.12 -8.82
N ARG A 49 30.75 1.88 -8.35
CA ARG A 49 31.70 0.77 -8.56
C ARG A 49 31.28 -0.14 -9.71
N HIS A 50 29.98 -0.39 -9.82
CA HIS A 50 29.41 -1.32 -10.79
C HIS A 50 28.04 -0.85 -11.25
N ILE A 51 27.73 -1.08 -12.53
CA ILE A 51 26.38 -0.87 -13.07
C ILE A 51 26.00 -2.03 -13.97
N GLU A 52 24.78 -2.51 -13.82
CA GLU A 52 24.26 -3.59 -14.63
C GLU A 52 22.78 -3.38 -14.95
N LEU A 53 22.39 -3.60 -16.20
CA LEU A 53 20.98 -3.82 -16.54
C LEU A 53 20.67 -5.26 -16.16
N ILE A 54 19.76 -5.45 -15.21
CA ILE A 54 19.41 -6.77 -14.66
C ILE A 54 18.24 -7.38 -15.43
N ALA A 55 17.22 -6.59 -15.72
CA ALA A 55 16.05 -7.03 -16.47
C ALA A 55 15.55 -5.93 -17.40
N ASP A 56 15.05 -6.36 -18.55
CA ASP A 56 14.49 -5.49 -19.58
C ASP A 56 13.26 -6.11 -20.22
N ASN A 57 12.10 -5.50 -19.97
CA ASN A 57 10.84 -5.87 -20.59
C ASN A 57 10.53 -4.85 -21.69
N GLU A 58 11.17 -5.04 -22.85
CA GLU A 58 10.98 -4.26 -24.08
C GLU A 58 11.22 -2.75 -23.93
N GLY A 59 12.09 -2.34 -23.00
CA GLY A 59 12.38 -0.94 -22.71
C GLY A 59 11.27 -0.21 -21.95
N PHE A 60 10.15 -0.86 -21.66
CA PHE A 60 9.02 -0.25 -20.96
C PHE A 60 9.16 -0.31 -19.44
N LEU A 61 9.74 -1.39 -18.90
CA LEU A 61 10.11 -1.50 -17.49
C LEU A 61 11.49 -2.15 -17.38
N GLN A 62 12.45 -1.41 -16.85
CA GLN A 62 13.84 -1.83 -16.75
C GLN A 62 14.30 -1.83 -15.29
N VAL A 63 15.12 -2.83 -14.94
CA VAL A 63 15.73 -2.97 -13.62
C VAL A 63 17.23 -2.77 -13.73
N TYR A 64 17.79 -1.78 -13.02
CA TYR A 64 19.23 -1.51 -13.01
C TYR A 64 19.82 -1.75 -11.63
N LEU A 65 20.91 -2.50 -11.55
CA LEU A 65 21.75 -2.63 -10.35
C LEU A 65 22.86 -1.58 -10.37
N PHE A 66 23.00 -0.86 -9.27
CA PHE A 66 24.15 0.00 -8.99
C PHE A 66 24.85 -0.46 -7.72
N GLN A 67 26.11 -0.87 -7.84
CA GLN A 67 26.97 -1.04 -6.68
C GLN A 67 27.73 0.26 -6.42
N LEU A 68 27.58 0.81 -5.23
CA LEU A 68 28.16 2.09 -4.81
C LEU A 68 29.24 1.90 -3.74
N VAL A 69 30.02 2.96 -3.50
CA VAL A 69 30.98 3.01 -2.40
C VAL A 69 30.27 3.00 -1.04
N SER A 70 29.14 3.70 -0.93
CA SER A 70 28.20 3.61 0.18
C SER A 70 26.79 4.01 -0.29
N LEU A 71 25.77 3.74 0.52
CA LEU A 71 24.39 4.13 0.21
C LEU A 71 24.01 5.43 0.93
N THR A 72 23.57 6.44 0.18
CA THR A 72 22.99 7.67 0.74
C THR A 72 21.72 8.07 -0.01
N VAL A 73 20.86 8.86 0.65
CA VAL A 73 19.67 9.46 0.02
C VAL A 73 20.05 10.35 -1.17
N ALA A 74 21.22 11.00 -1.12
CA ALA A 74 21.72 11.82 -2.20
C ALA A 74 22.07 10.98 -3.44
N ASP A 75 22.65 9.79 -3.26
CA ASP A 75 22.94 8.89 -4.38
C ASP A 75 21.65 8.43 -5.07
N ALA A 76 20.64 8.03 -4.28
CA ALA A 76 19.34 7.61 -4.84
C ALA A 76 18.67 8.73 -5.66
N ARG A 77 18.71 9.98 -5.18
CA ARG A 77 18.20 11.14 -5.91
C ARG A 77 19.01 11.45 -7.17
N ALA A 78 20.34 11.41 -7.07
CA ALA A 78 21.22 11.69 -8.19
C ALA A 78 21.07 10.65 -9.30
N LEU A 79 21.03 9.36 -8.95
CA LEU A 79 20.83 8.27 -9.91
C LEU A 79 19.41 8.30 -10.48
N ALA A 80 18.36 8.49 -9.70
CA ALA A 80 17.01 8.59 -10.26
C ALA A 80 16.87 9.76 -11.26
N ALA A 81 17.57 10.88 -11.01
CA ALA A 81 17.56 12.02 -11.93
C ALA A 81 18.15 11.70 -13.32
N THR A 82 19.05 10.71 -13.45
CA THR A 82 19.64 10.31 -14.75
C THR A 82 18.61 9.64 -15.66
N PHE A 83 17.51 9.16 -15.08
CA PHE A 83 16.41 8.49 -15.79
C PHE A 83 15.23 9.42 -16.11
N ARG A 84 15.30 10.71 -15.75
CA ARG A 84 14.23 11.71 -15.97
C ARG A 84 13.72 11.77 -17.40
N ASN A 85 14.64 11.88 -18.35
CA ASN A 85 14.33 12.08 -19.77
C ASN A 85 14.44 10.78 -20.58
N ARG A 86 14.63 9.63 -19.93
CA ARG A 86 14.70 8.33 -20.61
C ARG A 86 13.30 7.78 -20.81
N THR A 87 13.06 7.13 -21.95
CA THR A 87 11.80 6.42 -22.23
C THR A 87 11.69 5.18 -21.35
N GLY A 88 10.47 4.83 -20.93
CA GLY A 88 10.22 3.67 -20.07
C GLY A 88 10.20 3.99 -18.58
N ASN A 89 9.90 2.97 -17.78
CA ASN A 89 9.84 3.01 -16.33
C ASN A 89 11.04 2.27 -15.73
N PHE A 90 11.47 2.68 -14.54
CA PHE A 90 12.74 2.20 -13.97
C PHE A 90 12.60 1.83 -12.50
N LEU A 91 13.14 0.66 -12.17
CA LEU A 91 13.41 0.22 -10.82
C LEU A 91 14.93 0.12 -10.64
N LEU A 92 15.49 0.89 -9.71
CA LEU A 92 16.93 0.84 -9.42
C LEU A 92 17.15 -0.02 -8.18
N VAL A 93 18.12 -0.91 -8.21
CA VAL A 93 18.59 -1.69 -7.07
C VAL A 93 19.93 -1.10 -6.67
N LEU A 94 19.98 -0.42 -5.53
CA LEU A 94 21.19 0.22 -5.04
C LEU A 94 21.76 -0.60 -3.89
N THR A 95 23.06 -0.85 -3.93
CA THR A 95 23.76 -1.58 -2.86
C THR A 95 25.20 -1.13 -2.72
N ALA A 96 25.79 -1.24 -1.54
CA ALA A 96 27.24 -1.05 -1.37
C ALA A 96 27.99 -2.40 -1.38
N ASN A 97 27.42 -3.37 -0.68
CA ASN A 97 28.05 -4.64 -0.33
C ASN A 97 27.05 -5.81 -0.25
N PHE A 98 25.84 -5.65 -0.77
CA PHE A 98 24.76 -6.64 -0.76
C PHE A 98 24.20 -6.99 0.64
N ASP A 99 24.60 -6.30 1.71
CA ASP A 99 23.95 -6.47 3.01
C ASP A 99 22.69 -5.61 3.12
N ARG A 100 22.80 -4.33 2.75
CA ARG A 100 21.65 -3.43 2.58
C ARG A 100 21.36 -3.27 1.09
N ILE A 101 20.11 -3.47 0.71
CA ILE A 101 19.63 -3.32 -0.66
C ILE A 101 18.48 -2.32 -0.66
N ASP A 102 18.63 -1.24 -1.42
CA ASP A 102 17.61 -0.22 -1.61
C ASP A 102 16.98 -0.42 -3.00
N PHE A 103 15.71 -0.82 -3.03
CA PHE A 103 14.89 -0.86 -4.25
C PHE A 103 14.26 0.53 -4.43
N VAL A 104 14.65 1.25 -5.48
CA VAL A 104 14.25 2.63 -5.75
C VAL A 104 13.37 2.69 -7.00
N LEU A 105 12.08 2.93 -6.81
CA LEU A 105 11.16 3.19 -7.91
C LEU A 105 11.35 4.63 -8.39
N VAL A 106 11.53 4.79 -9.71
CA VAL A 106 11.71 6.10 -10.35
C VAL A 106 10.34 6.61 -10.80
N GLU A 107 9.66 7.34 -9.92
CA GLU A 107 8.36 7.95 -10.26
C GLU A 107 8.58 9.24 -11.04
N LYS A 108 7.97 9.34 -12.22
CA LYS A 108 7.99 10.56 -13.03
C LYS A 108 6.67 11.31 -12.86
N HIS A 109 6.75 12.61 -12.63
CA HIS A 109 5.57 13.45 -12.56
C HIS A 109 5.81 14.77 -13.29
N THR A 110 4.81 15.21 -14.03
CA THR A 110 4.80 16.53 -14.68
C THR A 110 3.98 17.46 -13.79
N PRO A 111 4.56 18.54 -13.25
CA PRO A 111 3.78 19.52 -12.49
C PRO A 111 2.67 20.11 -13.38
N ALA A 112 1.52 20.43 -12.79
CA ALA A 112 0.48 21.18 -13.48
C ALA A 112 1.02 22.52 -13.97
N GLU A 113 0.54 22.99 -15.13
CA GLU A 113 0.88 24.32 -15.64
C GLU A 113 0.44 25.37 -14.61
N GLN A 114 1.39 26.23 -14.19
CA GLN A 114 1.05 27.39 -13.39
C GLN A 114 0.45 28.45 -14.31
N GLU A 115 -0.80 28.85 -14.07
CA GLU A 115 -1.42 29.98 -14.76
C GLU A 115 -0.52 31.22 -14.65
N GLY A 116 -0.03 31.72 -15.78
CA GLY A 116 0.85 32.90 -15.87
C GLY A 116 2.36 32.62 -15.95
N GLY A 117 2.80 31.35 -15.92
CA GLY A 117 4.20 30.97 -16.11
C GLY A 117 4.58 30.78 -17.58
N ILE A 118 5.62 31.48 -18.06
CA ILE A 118 6.13 31.34 -19.44
C ILE A 118 6.89 30.01 -19.66
N ALA A 119 7.32 29.35 -18.58
CA ALA A 119 8.10 28.13 -18.64
C ALA A 119 7.23 26.88 -18.80
N LYS A 120 7.49 26.07 -19.84
CA LYS A 120 6.84 24.76 -20.02
C LYS A 120 7.12 23.85 -18.81
N PRO A 121 6.12 23.07 -18.33
CA PRO A 121 6.33 22.12 -17.25
C PRO A 121 7.42 21.12 -17.62
N GLN A 122 8.46 21.03 -16.80
CA GLN A 122 9.48 20.01 -16.96
C GLN A 122 9.11 18.78 -16.13
N VAL A 123 9.29 17.60 -16.74
CA VAL A 123 9.16 16.32 -16.04
C VAL A 123 10.12 16.31 -14.85
N LYS A 124 9.57 16.06 -13.66
CA LYS A 124 10.34 15.84 -12.44
C LYS A 124 10.36 14.36 -12.13
N VAL A 125 11.39 13.95 -11.39
CA VAL A 125 11.55 12.58 -10.90
C VAL A 125 11.55 12.60 -9.39
N ARG A 126 10.80 11.68 -8.80
CA ARG A 126 10.80 11.39 -7.38
C ARG A 126 11.28 9.95 -7.16
N PRO A 127 12.42 9.72 -6.49
CA PRO A 127 12.79 8.39 -6.06
C PRO A 127 11.93 7.97 -4.87
N ILE A 128 11.29 6.81 -4.95
CA ILE A 128 10.63 6.16 -3.82
C ILE A 128 11.49 4.98 -3.41
N THR A 129 12.11 5.04 -2.24
CA THR A 129 13.07 4.03 -1.77
C THR A 129 12.39 3.07 -0.80
N PHE A 130 12.63 1.78 -1.02
CA PHE A 130 12.24 0.70 -0.13
C PHE A 130 13.49 -0.14 0.19
N SER A 131 13.90 -0.10 1.46
CA SER A 131 15.18 -0.61 1.95
C SER A 131 15.01 -1.93 2.69
N ILE A 132 15.98 -2.82 2.52
CA ILE A 132 15.98 -4.15 3.13
C ILE A 132 17.37 -4.48 3.64
N ASP A 133 17.43 -4.98 4.87
CA ASP A 133 18.60 -5.69 5.38
C ASP A 133 18.48 -7.16 5.00
N ARG A 134 19.34 -7.61 4.09
CA ARG A 134 19.39 -8.97 3.59
C ARG A 134 19.52 -10.00 4.71
N ARG A 135 20.28 -9.67 5.77
CA ARG A 135 20.60 -10.59 6.86
C ARG A 135 19.43 -10.72 7.85
N LYS A 136 18.58 -9.70 7.91
CA LYS A 136 17.42 -9.65 8.81
C LYS A 136 16.22 -9.02 8.10
N PRO A 137 15.62 -9.71 7.11
CA PRO A 137 14.47 -9.17 6.41
C PRO A 137 13.24 -9.15 7.33
N GLU A 138 12.54 -8.02 7.37
CA GLU A 138 11.32 -7.85 8.17
C GLU A 138 10.08 -8.38 7.44
N ARG A 139 9.03 -8.70 8.19
CA ARG A 139 7.78 -9.26 7.64
C ARG A 139 7.09 -8.36 6.63
N LEU A 140 6.97 -7.07 6.96
CA LEU A 140 6.44 -6.07 6.03
C LEU A 140 7.25 -6.06 4.73
N GLN A 141 8.58 -6.12 4.85
CA GLN A 141 9.46 -6.06 3.69
C GLN A 141 9.24 -7.26 2.76
N LEU A 142 9.16 -8.47 3.32
CA LEU A 142 8.91 -9.70 2.58
C LEU A 142 7.54 -9.68 1.87
N ARG A 143 6.51 -9.13 2.51
CA ARG A 143 5.17 -8.97 1.93
C ARG A 143 5.17 -7.99 0.76
N VAL A 144 5.79 -6.82 0.92
CA VAL A 144 5.93 -5.81 -0.14
C VAL A 144 6.66 -6.39 -1.34
N LEU A 145 7.78 -7.07 -1.12
CA LEU A 145 8.56 -7.72 -2.18
C LEU A 145 7.78 -8.80 -2.88
N GLY A 146 6.95 -9.57 -2.17
CA GLY A 146 6.07 -10.57 -2.78
C GLY A 146 5.22 -9.98 -3.91
N ARG A 147 4.81 -8.71 -3.77
CA ARG A 147 4.07 -7.97 -4.79
C ARG A 147 4.92 -7.48 -5.96
N PHE A 148 6.25 -7.63 -5.92
CA PHE A 148 7.10 -7.32 -7.08
C PHE A 148 7.02 -8.41 -8.15
N THR A 149 6.54 -9.61 -7.82
CA THR A 149 6.37 -10.70 -8.79
C THR A 149 5.63 -10.19 -10.04
N TRP A 150 6.17 -10.49 -11.21
CA TRP A 150 5.56 -10.24 -12.50
C TRP A 150 4.34 -11.15 -12.67
N THR A 151 3.17 -10.54 -12.66
CA THR A 151 1.91 -11.27 -12.89
C THR A 151 0.99 -10.53 -13.85
N GLU A 152 1.41 -9.37 -14.34
CA GLU A 152 0.60 -8.50 -15.19
C GLU A 152 0.89 -8.74 -16.68
N VAL A 153 -0.09 -8.39 -17.52
CA VAL A 153 -0.05 -8.55 -18.99
C VAL A 153 1.17 -7.93 -19.65
N ASP A 154 1.57 -6.77 -19.15
CA ASP A 154 2.59 -5.93 -19.77
C ASP A 154 3.34 -5.10 -18.72
N ALA A 155 4.36 -4.38 -19.20
CA ALA A 155 5.23 -3.57 -18.37
C ALA A 155 4.55 -2.35 -17.75
N PHE A 156 3.48 -1.81 -18.34
CA PHE A 156 2.74 -0.68 -17.81
C PHE A 156 1.89 -1.12 -16.62
N ALA A 157 1.10 -2.19 -16.79
CA ALA A 157 0.31 -2.78 -15.72
C ALA A 157 1.21 -3.27 -14.56
N GLN A 158 2.36 -3.89 -14.87
CA GLN A 158 3.32 -4.28 -13.85
C GLN A 158 3.90 -3.06 -13.11
N TYR A 159 4.16 -1.95 -13.81
CA TYR A 159 4.62 -0.72 -13.17
C TYR A 159 3.56 -0.13 -12.22
N GLU A 160 2.28 -0.10 -12.62
CA GLU A 160 1.19 0.34 -11.74
C GLU A 160 1.08 -0.54 -10.48
N LYS A 161 1.23 -1.86 -10.64
CA LYS A 161 1.31 -2.80 -9.52
C LYS A 161 2.49 -2.50 -8.60
N LEU A 162 3.67 -2.18 -9.14
CA LEU A 162 4.82 -1.76 -8.35
C LEU A 162 4.52 -0.47 -7.58
N VAL A 163 3.94 0.55 -8.22
CA VAL A 163 3.53 1.79 -7.53
C VAL A 163 2.59 1.47 -6.36
N ALA A 164 1.61 0.58 -6.56
CA ALA A 164 0.73 0.12 -5.50
C ALA A 164 1.47 -0.62 -4.37
N ALA A 165 2.47 -1.45 -4.71
CA ALA A 165 3.31 -2.14 -3.72
C ALA A 165 4.19 -1.17 -2.90
N TYR A 166 4.70 -0.11 -3.50
CA TYR A 166 5.42 0.94 -2.77
C TYR A 166 4.49 1.77 -1.88
N GLY A 167 3.25 2.01 -2.33
CA GLY A 167 2.20 2.57 -1.48
C GLY A 167 1.96 1.70 -0.24
N LEU A 168 1.86 0.38 -0.41
CA LEU A 168 1.74 -0.58 0.70
C LEU A 168 2.91 -0.44 1.67
N ALA A 169 4.15 -0.37 1.20
CA ALA A 169 5.32 -0.28 2.07
C ALA A 169 5.30 0.94 3.01
N TYR A 170 4.65 2.03 2.59
CA TYR A 170 4.56 3.26 3.38
C TYR A 170 3.42 3.23 4.41
N TRP A 171 2.29 2.59 4.08
CA TRP A 171 1.07 2.63 4.89
C TRP A 171 0.77 1.34 5.66
N SER A 172 1.51 0.25 5.41
CA SER A 172 1.15 -1.05 5.92
C SER A 172 1.91 -1.39 7.19
N GLU A 173 1.18 -1.96 8.14
CA GLU A 173 1.71 -2.49 9.40
C GLU A 173 2.21 -3.92 9.22
N GLU A 174 2.90 -4.48 10.23
CA GLU A 174 3.47 -5.83 10.14
C GLU A 174 2.43 -6.89 9.73
N TYR A 175 1.24 -6.83 10.31
CA TYR A 175 0.23 -7.90 10.22
C TYR A 175 -0.91 -7.63 9.24
N PHE A 176 -1.12 -6.37 8.88
CA PHE A 176 -2.24 -5.93 8.06
C PHE A 176 -1.88 -4.68 7.25
N ASN A 177 -2.76 -4.32 6.32
CA ASN A 177 -2.70 -3.07 5.59
C ASN A 177 -3.95 -2.26 5.89
N ASN A 178 -3.81 -1.09 6.52
CA ASN A 178 -4.93 -0.24 6.86
C ASN A 178 -4.80 1.09 6.10
N ARG A 179 -5.61 1.27 5.06
CA ARG A 179 -5.66 2.52 4.29
C ARG A 179 -6.62 3.50 4.95
N ALA A 180 -6.32 3.89 6.19
CA ALA A 180 -7.08 4.85 6.96
C ALA A 180 -8.59 4.52 7.10
N LEU A 181 -8.95 3.22 7.12
CA LEU A 181 -10.30 2.82 7.56
C LEU A 181 -10.39 2.90 9.10
N PHE A 182 -9.34 2.41 9.76
CA PHE A 182 -9.15 2.50 11.20
C PHE A 182 -7.90 3.35 11.52
N SER A 183 -7.59 3.51 12.80
CA SER A 183 -6.31 4.02 13.28
C SER A 183 -5.36 2.86 13.56
N ASP A 184 -4.14 2.91 13.04
CA ASP A 184 -3.13 1.85 13.27
C ASP A 184 -2.82 1.68 14.75
N TYR A 185 -2.70 2.80 15.48
CA TYR A 185 -2.55 2.79 16.94
C TYR A 185 -3.72 2.07 17.62
N PHE A 186 -4.95 2.32 17.18
CA PHE A 186 -6.12 1.68 17.80
C PHE A 186 -6.14 0.17 17.55
N LEU A 187 -5.76 -0.28 16.34
CA LEU A 187 -5.64 -1.71 16.03
C LEU A 187 -4.50 -2.40 16.80
N LYS A 188 -3.38 -1.72 17.02
CA LYS A 188 -2.20 -2.31 17.67
C LYS A 188 -2.25 -2.27 19.18
N GLU A 189 -2.67 -1.13 19.75
CA GLU A 189 -2.55 -0.87 21.19
C GLU A 189 -3.88 -1.02 21.92
N ARG A 190 -5.01 -0.65 21.29
CA ARG A 190 -6.33 -0.67 21.95
C ARG A 190 -7.06 -1.98 21.71
N LEU A 191 -7.14 -2.45 20.47
CA LEU A 191 -7.75 -3.75 20.17
C LEU A 191 -6.98 -4.90 20.83
N ALA A 192 -5.66 -4.80 20.96
CA ALA A 192 -4.87 -5.80 21.68
C ALA A 192 -4.99 -5.72 23.21
N ASN A 193 -5.58 -4.64 23.74
CA ASN A 193 -5.85 -4.50 25.16
C ASN A 193 -7.16 -5.19 25.52
N SER A 194 -7.05 -6.26 26.32
CA SER A 194 -8.20 -7.07 26.72
C SER A 194 -9.22 -6.38 27.61
N ASP A 195 -8.82 -5.30 28.30
CA ASP A 195 -9.74 -4.55 29.15
C ASP A 195 -10.74 -3.74 28.30
N ASP A 196 -10.29 -3.28 27.13
CA ASP A 196 -11.12 -2.53 26.18
C ASP A 196 -11.85 -3.47 25.21
N PHE A 197 -11.17 -4.55 24.78
CA PHE A 197 -11.65 -5.51 23.79
C PHE A 197 -11.40 -6.94 24.27
N PRO A 198 -12.29 -7.51 25.12
CA PRO A 198 -12.15 -8.87 25.61
C PRO A 198 -12.19 -9.92 24.48
N GLU A 199 -12.73 -9.56 23.31
CA GLU A 199 -12.69 -10.36 22.09
C GLU A 199 -11.29 -10.79 21.68
N TRP A 200 -10.28 -9.96 21.99
CA TRP A 200 -8.88 -10.25 21.69
C TRP A 200 -8.36 -11.50 22.40
N ASN A 201 -8.88 -11.85 23.56
CA ASN A 201 -8.42 -13.01 24.33
C ASN A 201 -8.97 -14.35 23.82
N LYS A 202 -9.92 -14.35 22.88
CA LYS A 202 -10.45 -15.61 22.32
C LYS A 202 -9.35 -16.35 21.56
N ASP A 203 -9.30 -17.68 21.70
CA ASP A 203 -8.26 -18.51 21.06
C ASP A 203 -8.50 -18.66 19.55
N PRO A 204 -7.60 -18.18 18.69
CA PRO A 204 -7.74 -18.32 17.24
C PRO A 204 -7.28 -19.69 16.73
N LYS A 205 -6.56 -20.51 17.54
CA LYS A 205 -5.96 -21.78 17.10
C LYS A 205 -6.95 -22.75 16.43
N PRO A 206 -8.17 -22.97 16.96
CA PRO A 206 -9.12 -23.87 16.32
C PRO A 206 -9.54 -23.39 14.94
N ALA A 207 -9.85 -22.10 14.80
CA ALA A 207 -10.21 -21.49 13.52
C ALA A 207 -9.02 -21.51 12.54
N TYR A 208 -7.81 -21.22 13.01
CA TYR A 208 -6.58 -21.25 12.23
C TYR A 208 -6.35 -22.63 11.60
N GLY A 209 -6.40 -23.69 12.42
CA GLY A 209 -6.18 -25.06 11.94
C GLY A 209 -7.20 -25.47 10.87
N ARG A 210 -8.49 -25.15 11.08
CA ARG A 210 -9.57 -25.46 10.13
C ARG A 210 -9.43 -24.66 8.84
N MET A 211 -9.23 -23.36 8.93
CA MET A 211 -9.07 -22.50 7.75
C MET A 211 -7.84 -22.86 6.94
N ARG A 212 -6.73 -23.22 7.58
CA ARG A 212 -5.52 -23.68 6.89
C ARG A 212 -5.79 -24.94 6.06
N GLN A 213 -6.54 -25.90 6.60
CA GLN A 213 -6.95 -27.11 5.87
C GLN A 213 -7.84 -26.78 4.67
N ILE A 214 -8.86 -25.93 4.88
CA ILE A 214 -9.74 -25.45 3.80
C ILE A 214 -8.92 -24.80 2.69
N TYR A 215 -8.02 -23.88 3.06
CA TYR A 215 -7.23 -23.11 2.11
C TYR A 215 -6.30 -24.00 1.29
N SER A 216 -5.58 -24.93 1.93
CA SER A 216 -4.70 -25.88 1.23
C SER A 216 -5.48 -26.81 0.30
N ALA A 217 -6.67 -27.27 0.71
CA ALA A 217 -7.51 -28.12 -0.12
C ALA A 217 -8.07 -27.36 -1.34
N ALA A 218 -8.47 -26.11 -1.16
CA ALA A 218 -9.00 -25.26 -2.22
C ALA A 218 -7.92 -24.83 -3.22
N ALA A 219 -6.70 -24.55 -2.76
CA ALA A 219 -5.58 -24.12 -3.62
C ALA A 219 -5.25 -25.14 -4.72
N ALA A 220 -5.54 -26.43 -4.52
CA ALA A 220 -5.36 -27.46 -5.54
C ALA A 220 -6.46 -27.49 -6.62
N LYS A 221 -7.60 -26.85 -6.36
CA LYS A 221 -8.81 -26.90 -7.21
C LYS A 221 -9.10 -25.56 -7.90
N ILE A 222 -8.65 -24.46 -7.31
CA ILE A 222 -8.84 -23.13 -7.87
C ILE A 222 -7.84 -22.96 -9.02
N THR A 223 -8.35 -23.07 -10.23
CA THR A 223 -7.57 -22.90 -11.46
C THR A 223 -8.30 -21.96 -12.41
N GLY A 224 -7.57 -21.04 -13.05
CA GLY A 224 -8.06 -20.24 -14.16
C GLY A 224 -8.61 -18.87 -13.78
N GLU A 225 -9.40 -18.31 -14.69
CA GLU A 225 -9.83 -16.90 -14.74
C GLU A 225 -11.28 -16.67 -14.28
N LEU A 226 -11.91 -17.74 -13.77
CA LEU A 226 -13.31 -17.75 -13.30
C LEU A 226 -13.36 -17.67 -11.78
N LYS A 227 -14.37 -16.98 -11.24
CA LYS A 227 -14.54 -16.87 -9.78
C LYS A 227 -15.33 -18.02 -9.16
N GLU A 228 -16.13 -18.79 -9.90
CA GLU A 228 -16.97 -19.85 -9.34
C GLU A 228 -16.20 -20.91 -8.53
N PRO A 229 -15.04 -21.43 -8.99
CA PRO A 229 -14.27 -22.39 -8.20
C PRO A 229 -13.78 -21.78 -6.88
N LEU A 230 -13.35 -20.52 -6.90
CA LEU A 230 -12.94 -19.80 -5.69
C LEU A 230 -14.11 -19.67 -4.71
N MET A 231 -15.27 -19.27 -5.21
CA MET A 231 -16.48 -19.07 -4.42
C MET A 231 -16.87 -20.35 -3.67
N ARG A 232 -16.97 -21.48 -4.39
CA ARG A 232 -17.42 -22.77 -3.82
C ARG A 232 -16.36 -23.46 -2.97
N GLU A 233 -15.13 -23.53 -3.45
CA GLU A 233 -14.09 -24.36 -2.80
C GLU A 233 -13.40 -23.64 -1.63
N LEU A 234 -13.41 -22.31 -1.62
CA LEU A 234 -12.74 -21.51 -0.59
C LEU A 234 -13.69 -20.59 0.18
N LEU A 235 -14.42 -19.70 -0.50
CA LEU A 235 -15.16 -18.64 0.19
C LEU A 235 -16.31 -19.20 1.03
N GLU A 236 -17.13 -20.09 0.46
CA GLU A 236 -18.25 -20.72 1.18
C GLU A 236 -17.78 -21.43 2.47
N PRO A 237 -16.78 -22.34 2.44
CA PRO A 237 -16.24 -22.96 3.65
C PRO A 237 -15.61 -21.97 4.63
N ILE A 238 -14.90 -20.94 4.15
CA ILE A 238 -14.30 -19.92 5.03
C ILE A 238 -15.38 -19.11 5.74
N PHE A 239 -16.41 -18.64 5.02
CA PHE A 239 -17.50 -17.89 5.64
C PHE A 239 -18.30 -18.73 6.63
N ALA A 240 -18.52 -20.02 6.34
CA ALA A 240 -19.09 -20.94 7.30
C ALA A 240 -18.22 -21.07 8.56
N GLN A 241 -16.90 -21.16 8.41
CA GLN A 241 -15.94 -21.19 9.53
C GLN A 241 -15.84 -19.85 10.28
N LEU A 242 -16.13 -18.73 9.61
CA LEU A 242 -16.31 -17.39 10.20
C LEU A 242 -17.69 -17.23 10.86
N GLY A 243 -18.56 -18.23 10.73
CA GLY A 243 -19.85 -18.30 11.40
C GLY A 243 -20.98 -17.58 10.70
N PHE A 244 -20.91 -17.32 9.39
CA PHE A 244 -22.00 -16.69 8.65
C PHE A 244 -22.96 -17.69 8.02
N GLU A 245 -24.21 -17.29 7.89
CA GLU A 245 -25.15 -17.85 6.92
C GLU A 245 -25.04 -17.07 5.60
N LEU A 246 -24.91 -17.78 4.48
CA LEU A 246 -24.68 -17.20 3.15
C LEU A 246 -25.94 -17.22 2.30
N GLU A 247 -26.20 -16.11 1.64
CA GLU A 247 -27.18 -16.02 0.57
C GLU A 247 -26.49 -15.55 -0.72
N PRO A 248 -26.51 -16.37 -1.79
CA PRO A 248 -25.88 -15.98 -3.05
C PRO A 248 -26.63 -14.80 -3.69
N GLY A 249 -25.88 -13.95 -4.39
CA GLY A 249 -26.43 -12.88 -5.22
C GLY A 249 -27.37 -13.41 -6.30
N ARG A 250 -28.40 -12.62 -6.65
CA ARG A 250 -29.36 -13.00 -7.70
C ARG A 250 -28.73 -12.81 -9.07
N LYS A 251 -28.53 -13.91 -9.81
CA LYS A 251 -28.05 -13.86 -11.20
C LYS A 251 -29.07 -13.11 -12.06
N GLY A 252 -28.64 -12.01 -12.69
CA GLY A 252 -29.42 -11.26 -13.70
C GLY A 252 -30.04 -9.94 -13.24
N ASP A 253 -29.99 -9.59 -11.95
CA ASP A 253 -30.62 -8.35 -11.45
C ASP A 253 -29.81 -7.08 -11.78
N SER A 254 -28.47 -7.14 -11.69
CA SER A 254 -27.57 -6.05 -12.11
C SER A 254 -26.10 -6.52 -12.05
N PRO A 255 -25.19 -5.98 -12.87
CA PRO A 255 -23.73 -6.13 -12.68
C PRO A 255 -23.22 -5.67 -11.29
N GLU A 256 -24.04 -4.89 -10.58
CA GLU A 256 -23.74 -4.34 -9.26
C GLU A 256 -24.23 -5.23 -8.11
N GLU A 257 -24.89 -6.36 -8.39
CA GLU A 257 -25.35 -7.30 -7.35
C GLU A 257 -24.13 -7.93 -6.63
N PRO A 258 -24.14 -8.00 -5.28
CA PRO A 258 -23.05 -8.64 -4.55
C PRO A 258 -23.06 -10.15 -4.76
N ASP A 259 -21.88 -10.79 -4.72
CA ASP A 259 -21.75 -12.23 -4.93
C ASP A 259 -22.35 -13.03 -3.76
N TYR A 260 -22.22 -12.53 -2.53
CA TYR A 260 -22.93 -13.05 -1.36
C TYR A 260 -23.46 -11.93 -0.45
N ARG A 261 -24.55 -12.21 0.25
CA ARG A 261 -25.00 -11.50 1.44
C ARG A 261 -24.71 -12.36 2.66
N LEU A 262 -24.11 -11.75 3.68
CA LEU A 262 -23.63 -12.41 4.90
C LEU A 262 -24.59 -12.10 6.05
N TYR A 263 -25.15 -13.13 6.68
CA TYR A 263 -26.14 -12.99 7.74
C TYR A 263 -25.69 -13.63 9.05
N SER A 264 -26.36 -13.25 10.13
CA SER A 264 -26.26 -13.98 11.39
C SER A 264 -26.84 -15.39 11.25
N LEU A 265 -26.41 -16.30 12.12
CA LEU A 265 -26.94 -17.66 12.18
C LEU A 265 -28.38 -17.63 12.70
N ASN A 266 -29.25 -18.44 12.11
CA ASN A 266 -30.67 -18.52 12.47
C ASN A 266 -31.43 -17.20 12.23
N ARG A 267 -31.08 -16.50 11.14
CA ARG A 267 -31.74 -15.25 10.74
C ARG A 267 -33.25 -15.41 10.56
N GLY A 268 -34.00 -14.38 10.92
CA GLY A 268 -35.39 -14.22 10.52
C GLY A 268 -35.52 -13.86 9.04
N ALA A 269 -36.70 -14.08 8.46
CA ALA A 269 -36.96 -13.79 7.04
C ALA A 269 -36.86 -12.29 6.67
N SER A 270 -36.90 -11.39 7.66
CA SER A 270 -36.82 -9.94 7.49
C SER A 270 -35.50 -9.34 8.00
N ASP A 271 -34.57 -10.18 8.46
CA ASP A 271 -33.29 -9.72 8.96
C ASP A 271 -32.47 -9.14 7.80
N LYS A 272 -31.72 -8.08 8.10
CA LYS A 272 -30.82 -7.45 7.13
C LYS A 272 -29.47 -8.16 7.12
N PRO A 273 -28.75 -8.15 5.99
CA PRO A 273 -27.39 -8.67 5.94
C PRO A 273 -26.46 -7.85 6.85
N LEU A 274 -25.58 -8.56 7.56
CA LEU A 274 -24.51 -8.00 8.38
C LEU A 274 -23.37 -7.42 7.52
N ALA A 275 -23.20 -7.96 6.32
CA ALA A 275 -22.26 -7.51 5.31
C ALA A 275 -22.62 -8.10 3.94
N VAL A 276 -21.98 -7.62 2.88
CA VAL A 276 -21.99 -8.28 1.57
C VAL A 276 -20.57 -8.62 1.13
N CYS A 277 -20.43 -9.62 0.26
CA CYS A 277 -19.17 -10.05 -0.30
C CYS A 277 -19.12 -9.75 -1.81
N LEU A 278 -18.01 -9.14 -2.24
CA LEU A 278 -17.59 -9.06 -3.63
C LEU A 278 -16.43 -10.04 -3.85
N ALA A 279 -16.66 -11.04 -4.69
CA ALA A 279 -15.68 -12.06 -5.02
C ALA A 279 -15.08 -11.80 -6.41
N TYR A 280 -13.78 -12.06 -6.53
CA TYR A 280 -13.03 -11.91 -7.76
C TYR A 280 -12.18 -13.14 -8.02
N PRO A 281 -11.87 -13.48 -9.29
CA PRO A 281 -10.99 -14.60 -9.62
C PRO A 281 -9.66 -14.58 -8.85
N TRP A 282 -9.10 -15.76 -8.65
CA TRP A 282 -7.92 -15.94 -7.81
C TRP A 282 -6.74 -15.12 -8.29
N GLY A 283 -6.14 -14.37 -7.36
CA GLY A 283 -4.96 -13.55 -7.65
C GLY A 283 -5.25 -12.34 -8.53
N ARG A 284 -6.50 -12.05 -8.92
CA ARG A 284 -6.87 -10.84 -9.67
C ARG A 284 -6.41 -9.57 -8.95
N PHE A 285 -5.87 -8.60 -9.68
CA PHE A 285 -5.51 -7.30 -9.12
C PHE A 285 -6.76 -6.55 -8.61
N LEU A 286 -6.79 -6.10 -7.36
CA LEU A 286 -8.01 -5.51 -6.76
C LEU A 286 -8.10 -3.97 -6.84
N ASP A 287 -7.05 -3.28 -7.30
CA ASP A 287 -7.03 -1.81 -7.40
C ASP A 287 -7.19 -1.30 -8.85
N GLY A 288 -7.40 -2.19 -9.82
CA GLY A 288 -7.47 -1.85 -11.23
C GLY A 288 -8.11 -2.91 -12.12
N LYS A 289 -7.92 -2.73 -13.43
CA LYS A 289 -8.33 -3.67 -14.48
C LYS A 289 -7.40 -4.88 -14.50
N ASP A 290 -7.88 -6.01 -15.01
CA ASP A 290 -7.10 -7.24 -15.12
C ASP A 290 -7.61 -8.09 -16.28
N GLU A 291 -7.06 -7.88 -17.47
CA GLU A 291 -7.49 -8.56 -18.70
C GLU A 291 -7.01 -10.01 -18.79
N THR A 292 -6.10 -10.42 -17.89
CA THR A 292 -5.49 -11.75 -17.87
C THR A 292 -6.15 -12.75 -16.95
N ARG A 293 -6.56 -12.32 -15.76
CA ARG A 293 -7.01 -13.24 -14.70
C ARG A 293 -8.51 -13.18 -14.48
N ASP A 294 -9.21 -12.25 -15.12
CA ASP A 294 -10.65 -12.08 -14.95
C ASP A 294 -11.36 -12.13 -16.30
N ALA A 295 -11.90 -13.30 -16.61
CA ALA A 295 -12.68 -13.51 -17.82
C ALA A 295 -14.07 -12.86 -17.76
N GLU A 296 -14.57 -12.54 -16.56
CA GLU A 296 -15.92 -12.04 -16.34
C GLU A 296 -15.97 -10.51 -16.39
N THR A 297 -15.03 -9.83 -15.71
CA THR A 297 -14.97 -8.37 -15.59
C THR A 297 -13.56 -7.78 -15.83
N PRO A 298 -12.91 -8.08 -16.96
CA PRO A 298 -11.51 -7.74 -17.21
C PRO A 298 -11.25 -6.22 -17.19
N GLY A 299 -12.15 -5.43 -17.79
CA GLY A 299 -12.01 -3.99 -17.93
C GLY A 299 -12.47 -3.15 -16.73
N HIS A 300 -12.94 -3.78 -15.65
CA HIS A 300 -13.57 -3.12 -14.53
C HIS A 300 -12.59 -2.89 -13.35
N ASN A 301 -12.70 -1.75 -12.67
CA ASN A 301 -11.98 -1.49 -11.42
C ASN A 301 -12.84 -1.89 -10.21
N PRO A 302 -12.46 -2.91 -9.42
CA PRO A 302 -13.24 -3.38 -8.27
C PRO A 302 -13.69 -2.29 -7.28
N GLY A 303 -12.87 -1.24 -7.09
CA GLY A 303 -13.22 -0.12 -6.21
C GLY A 303 -14.47 0.65 -6.64
N GLN A 304 -14.83 0.64 -7.93
CA GLN A 304 -16.04 1.29 -8.44
C GLN A 304 -17.30 0.56 -7.95
N ARG A 305 -17.31 -0.79 -7.97
CA ARG A 305 -18.43 -1.60 -7.43
C ARG A 305 -18.65 -1.37 -5.94
N VAL A 306 -17.58 -1.19 -5.18
CA VAL A 306 -17.68 -0.84 -3.75
C VAL A 306 -18.44 0.47 -3.57
N VAL A 307 -18.11 1.50 -4.33
CA VAL A 307 -18.79 2.80 -4.26
C VAL A 307 -20.27 2.66 -4.62
N SER A 308 -20.60 2.02 -5.75
CA SER A 308 -21.99 1.81 -6.17
C SER A 308 -22.82 1.08 -5.11
N LEU A 309 -22.26 0.06 -4.45
CA LEU A 309 -22.96 -0.68 -3.41
C LEU A 309 -23.15 0.12 -2.12
N LEU A 310 -22.14 0.89 -1.70
CA LEU A 310 -22.26 1.74 -0.51
C LEU A 310 -23.24 2.90 -0.71
N GLU A 311 -23.39 3.41 -1.94
CA GLU A 311 -24.38 4.45 -2.26
C GLU A 311 -25.83 3.97 -2.16
N LYS A 312 -26.08 2.69 -2.41
CA LYS A 312 -27.41 2.08 -2.28
C LYS A 312 -27.90 1.95 -0.83
N ALA A 313 -27.11 2.36 0.16
CA ALA A 313 -27.43 2.50 1.59
C ALA A 313 -27.94 1.24 2.34
N GLU A 314 -28.12 0.11 1.65
CA GLU A 314 -28.69 -1.13 2.21
C GLU A 314 -27.65 -2.06 2.84
N VAL A 315 -26.36 -1.69 2.81
CA VAL A 315 -25.26 -2.57 3.25
C VAL A 315 -24.40 -1.89 4.33
N PRO A 316 -24.29 -2.48 5.52
CA PRO A 316 -23.50 -1.90 6.61
C PRO A 316 -21.98 -2.08 6.45
N TRP A 317 -21.53 -3.16 5.80
CA TRP A 317 -20.11 -3.44 5.54
C TRP A 317 -19.94 -4.21 4.23
N ILE A 318 -18.85 -3.95 3.51
CA ILE A 318 -18.49 -4.72 2.30
C ILE A 318 -17.18 -5.46 2.54
N VAL A 319 -17.19 -6.76 2.30
CA VAL A 319 -16.01 -7.62 2.19
C VAL A 319 -15.68 -7.78 0.71
N MET A 320 -14.45 -7.49 0.30
CA MET A 320 -13.99 -7.72 -1.08
C MET A 320 -12.78 -8.65 -1.07
N THR A 321 -12.81 -9.71 -1.87
CA THR A 321 -11.75 -10.72 -1.85
C THR A 321 -11.48 -11.38 -3.20
N ASN A 322 -10.22 -11.71 -3.45
CA ASN A 322 -9.76 -12.60 -4.52
C ASN A 322 -9.23 -13.95 -3.98
N GLY A 323 -9.59 -14.29 -2.74
CA GLY A 323 -9.10 -15.46 -2.00
C GLY A 323 -7.78 -15.27 -1.28
N GLN A 324 -6.87 -14.45 -1.83
CA GLN A 324 -5.60 -14.10 -1.19
C GLN A 324 -5.77 -12.86 -0.30
N LEU A 325 -6.23 -11.76 -0.89
CA LEU A 325 -6.44 -10.49 -0.20
C LEU A 325 -7.90 -10.38 0.22
N TRP A 326 -8.10 -9.98 1.48
CA TRP A 326 -9.43 -9.75 2.06
C TRP A 326 -9.49 -8.31 2.52
N ARG A 327 -10.38 -7.53 1.89
CA ARG A 327 -10.60 -6.11 2.20
C ARG A 327 -11.94 -5.91 2.89
N LEU A 328 -11.97 -5.03 3.87
CA LEU A 328 -13.16 -4.57 4.56
C LEU A 328 -13.36 -3.08 4.25
N TYR A 329 -14.59 -2.70 3.90
CA TYR A 329 -15.00 -1.33 3.62
C TYR A 329 -16.21 -0.95 4.47
N SER A 330 -16.28 0.33 4.83
CA SER A 330 -17.39 0.91 5.58
C SER A 330 -18.08 2.03 4.78
N PRO A 331 -19.42 2.15 4.83
CA PRO A 331 -20.14 3.29 4.25
C PRO A 331 -19.76 4.62 4.90
N ASN A 332 -19.27 4.57 6.15
CA ASN A 332 -18.90 5.73 6.96
C ASN A 332 -17.45 6.17 6.76
N ALA A 333 -16.68 5.47 5.94
CA ALA A 333 -15.29 5.80 5.67
C ALA A 333 -15.17 7.19 5.00
N PRO A 334 -14.13 8.00 5.33
CA PRO A 334 -13.94 9.33 4.73
C PRO A 334 -13.89 9.31 3.19
N SER A 335 -13.29 8.26 2.62
CA SER A 335 -13.35 7.98 1.19
C SER A 335 -13.72 6.51 0.97
N ARG A 336 -14.91 6.30 0.42
CA ARG A 336 -15.51 4.96 0.21
C ARG A 336 -14.74 4.07 -0.76
N ALA A 337 -14.01 4.65 -1.71
CA ALA A 337 -13.25 3.92 -2.72
C ALA A 337 -11.85 3.52 -2.22
N SER A 338 -11.22 4.37 -1.42
CA SER A 338 -9.79 4.26 -1.09
C SER A 338 -9.51 3.83 0.34
N ASN A 339 -10.47 3.97 1.25
CA ASN A 339 -10.26 3.64 2.65
C ASN A 339 -10.79 2.25 2.96
N TYR A 340 -9.87 1.34 3.24
CA TYR A 340 -10.17 -0.05 3.55
C TYR A 340 -9.14 -0.63 4.51
N TYR A 341 -9.55 -1.69 5.19
CA TYR A 341 -8.67 -2.57 5.94
C TYR A 341 -8.43 -3.84 5.13
N GLU A 342 -7.19 -4.30 5.01
CA GLU A 342 -6.80 -5.43 4.17
C GLU A 342 -5.90 -6.40 4.93
N VAL A 343 -6.16 -7.71 4.78
CA VAL A 343 -5.26 -8.78 5.21
C VAL A 343 -4.97 -9.72 4.05
N ASP A 344 -3.71 -10.12 3.92
CA ASP A 344 -3.30 -11.24 3.08
C ASP A 344 -3.54 -12.54 3.85
N LEU A 345 -4.64 -13.22 3.53
CA LEU A 345 -5.04 -14.45 4.19
C LEU A 345 -4.07 -15.61 3.89
N ALA A 346 -3.46 -15.64 2.70
CA ALA A 346 -2.46 -16.65 2.36
C ALA A 346 -1.24 -16.53 3.29
N ASP A 347 -0.77 -15.30 3.54
CA ASP A 347 0.30 -15.04 4.49
C ASP A 347 -0.13 -15.30 5.94
N ALA A 348 -1.33 -14.86 6.33
CA ALA A 348 -1.86 -15.07 7.68
C ALA A 348 -2.00 -16.56 8.03
N LEU A 349 -2.34 -17.41 7.07
CA LEU A 349 -2.45 -18.87 7.26
C LEU A 349 -1.10 -19.61 7.13
N GLY A 350 0.01 -18.89 6.91
CA GLY A 350 1.32 -19.50 6.69
C GLY A 350 1.38 -20.37 5.42
N GLN A 351 0.52 -20.07 4.43
CA GLN A 351 0.61 -20.66 3.08
C GLN A 351 1.72 -19.97 2.28
N SER A 352 1.95 -18.69 2.59
CA SER A 352 3.20 -18.03 2.23
C SER A 352 4.33 -18.65 3.05
N VAL A 353 5.35 -19.17 2.38
CA VAL A 353 6.46 -19.93 2.98
C VAL A 353 7.45 -19.05 3.79
N THR A 354 6.97 -17.90 4.27
CA THR A 354 7.77 -16.81 4.84
C THR A 354 8.05 -17.03 6.32
N PHE A 355 7.15 -17.68 7.07
CA PHE A 355 7.22 -17.84 8.52
C PHE A 355 6.71 -19.21 8.98
N PRO A 356 7.11 -19.69 10.18
CA PRO A 356 6.58 -20.91 10.77
C PRO A 356 5.04 -20.85 10.86
N PRO A 357 4.34 -21.97 10.59
CA PRO A 357 2.89 -22.03 10.71
C PRO A 357 2.48 -22.04 12.20
N GLU A 358 2.39 -20.85 12.78
CA GLU A 358 1.71 -20.60 14.05
C GLU A 358 0.54 -19.65 13.80
N PRO A 359 -0.53 -19.69 14.64
CA PRO A 359 -1.53 -18.63 14.65
C PRO A 359 -0.87 -17.35 15.18
N GLY A 360 -0.14 -16.69 14.29
CA GLY A 360 0.46 -15.38 14.54
C GLY A 360 -0.60 -14.28 14.52
N ASP A 361 -0.21 -13.09 14.97
CA ASP A 361 -1.13 -11.97 15.12
C ASP A 361 -1.85 -11.60 13.82
N ALA A 362 -1.23 -11.79 12.65
CA ALA A 362 -1.89 -11.60 11.35
C ALA A 362 -3.18 -12.42 11.18
N PHE A 363 -3.19 -13.70 11.58
CA PHE A 363 -4.41 -14.50 11.53
C PHE A 363 -5.42 -14.06 12.59
N ARG A 364 -4.96 -13.69 13.79
CA ARG A 364 -5.84 -13.15 14.84
C ARG A 364 -6.56 -11.91 14.35
N TYR A 365 -5.85 -10.95 13.74
CA TYR A 365 -6.43 -9.76 13.15
C TYR A 365 -7.47 -10.10 12.07
N PHE A 366 -7.15 -11.00 11.14
CA PHE A 366 -8.12 -11.48 10.15
C PHE A 366 -9.37 -12.07 10.83
N TRP A 367 -9.18 -13.08 11.68
CA TRP A 367 -10.27 -13.80 12.30
C TRP A 367 -11.16 -12.90 13.16
N LEU A 368 -10.58 -11.97 13.92
CA LEU A 368 -11.32 -11.05 14.78
C LEU A 368 -12.10 -9.98 14.03
N LEU A 369 -11.67 -9.58 12.83
CA LEU A 369 -12.32 -8.52 12.07
C LEU A 369 -13.30 -9.05 11.02
N PHE A 370 -13.11 -10.31 10.58
CA PHE A 370 -13.93 -10.91 9.54
C PHE A 370 -14.93 -11.95 10.05
N ARG A 371 -14.92 -12.37 11.33
CA ARG A 371 -15.94 -13.32 11.85
C ARG A 371 -17.29 -12.65 12.07
N ARG A 372 -18.38 -13.42 11.99
CA ARG A 372 -19.77 -12.96 12.18
C ARG A 372 -19.92 -12.06 13.41
N GLU A 373 -19.41 -12.48 14.56
CA GLU A 373 -19.57 -11.76 15.83
C GLU A 373 -19.01 -10.33 15.79
N SER A 374 -18.14 -10.02 14.83
CA SER A 374 -17.53 -8.69 14.67
C SER A 374 -18.50 -7.68 14.07
N PHE A 375 -19.47 -8.16 13.30
CA PHE A 375 -20.50 -7.38 12.61
C PHE A 375 -21.81 -7.33 13.40
N GLU A 376 -21.98 -8.20 14.39
CA GLU A 376 -23.20 -8.25 15.20
C GLU A 376 -23.29 -7.05 16.13
N GLN A 377 -24.41 -6.36 16.07
CA GLN A 377 -24.68 -5.28 16.99
C GLN A 377 -25.03 -5.85 18.35
N ILE A 378 -24.26 -5.43 19.36
CA ILE A 378 -24.49 -5.75 20.75
C ILE A 378 -24.69 -4.46 21.54
N ALA A 379 -25.55 -4.50 22.55
CA ALA A 379 -25.74 -3.36 23.45
C ALA A 379 -24.43 -3.14 24.20
N THR A 380 -23.77 -2.01 23.96
CA THR A 380 -22.46 -1.71 24.55
C THR A 380 -22.47 -0.33 25.20
N GLY A 381 -21.75 -0.21 26.33
CA GLY A 381 -21.64 1.02 27.09
C GLY A 381 -22.86 1.36 27.97
N GLN A 382 -22.75 2.46 28.71
CA GLN A 382 -23.83 2.97 29.57
C GLN A 382 -24.95 3.67 28.79
N ASP A 383 -24.70 4.05 27.53
CA ASP A 383 -25.66 4.73 26.66
C ASP A 383 -26.69 3.76 26.01
N GLY A 384 -26.50 2.45 26.17
CA GLY A 384 -27.40 1.41 25.68
C GLY A 384 -27.43 1.30 24.15
N LYS A 385 -26.49 1.94 23.43
CA LYS A 385 -26.48 1.89 21.96
C LYS A 385 -25.97 0.54 21.48
N GLN A 386 -26.63 0.06 20.42
CA GLN A 386 -26.27 -1.16 19.71
C GLN A 386 -25.09 -0.83 18.79
N ARG A 387 -23.93 -1.45 19.05
CA ARG A 387 -22.72 -1.29 18.25
C ARG A 387 -22.06 -2.64 18.04
N SER A 388 -21.55 -2.90 16.85
CA SER A 388 -20.70 -4.05 16.61
C SER A 388 -19.26 -3.82 17.08
N LEU A 389 -18.42 -4.86 17.08
CA LEU A 389 -16.98 -4.70 17.31
C LEU A 389 -16.37 -3.75 16.28
N LEU A 390 -16.75 -3.90 15.02
CA LEU A 390 -16.27 -3.05 13.93
C LEU A 390 -16.70 -1.60 14.09
N ASP A 391 -17.94 -1.35 14.55
CA ASP A 391 -18.41 0.01 14.83
C ASP A 391 -17.61 0.65 15.97
N ARG A 392 -17.37 -0.08 17.07
CA ARG A 392 -16.54 0.41 18.19
C ARG A 392 -15.11 0.72 17.75
N LEU A 393 -14.52 -0.12 16.90
CA LEU A 393 -13.18 0.11 16.33
C LEU A 393 -13.17 1.34 15.42
N PHE A 394 -14.20 1.50 14.59
CA PHE A 394 -14.33 2.62 13.67
C PHE A 394 -14.52 3.95 14.41
N GLU A 395 -15.47 4.00 15.35
CA GLU A 395 -15.74 5.17 16.19
C GLU A 395 -14.51 5.55 17.03
N GLY A 396 -13.91 4.59 17.73
CA GLY A 396 -12.71 4.82 18.54
C GLY A 396 -11.51 5.31 17.72
N SER A 397 -11.35 4.77 16.50
CA SER A 397 -10.32 5.23 15.56
C SER A 397 -10.51 6.69 15.14
N ARG A 398 -11.76 7.08 14.86
CA ARG A 398 -12.10 8.46 14.47
C ARG A 398 -11.93 9.43 15.62
N GLU A 399 -12.38 9.06 16.81
CA GLU A 399 -12.18 9.88 18.02
C GLU A 399 -10.69 10.08 18.30
N PHE A 400 -9.88 9.03 18.18
CA PHE A 400 -8.43 9.12 18.33
C PHE A 400 -7.83 10.08 17.29
N ALA A 401 -8.20 9.95 16.02
CA ALA A 401 -7.72 10.83 14.96
C ALA A 401 -8.12 12.31 15.19
N ALA A 402 -9.35 12.55 15.67
CA ALA A 402 -9.83 13.89 16.01
C ALA A 402 -9.02 14.50 17.16
N ARG A 403 -8.82 13.76 18.26
CA ARG A 403 -8.01 14.19 19.41
C ARG A 403 -6.55 14.41 19.05
N LEU A 404 -5.97 13.56 18.20
CA LEU A 404 -4.60 13.76 17.70
C LEU A 404 -4.52 15.04 16.87
N GLY A 405 -5.50 15.31 16.02
CA GLY A 405 -5.61 16.54 15.24
C GLY A 405 -5.72 17.79 16.12
N GLU A 406 -6.52 17.75 17.20
CA GLU A 406 -6.63 18.83 18.18
C GLU A 406 -5.32 19.05 18.94
N ASN A 407 -4.69 17.99 19.43
CA ASN A 407 -3.41 18.06 20.13
C ASN A 407 -2.28 18.57 19.23
N LEU A 408 -2.25 18.16 17.95
CA LEU A 408 -1.27 18.64 16.98
C LEU A 408 -1.52 20.11 16.66
N LYS A 409 -2.77 20.53 16.47
CA LYS A 409 -3.12 21.96 16.31
C LYS A 409 -2.65 22.76 17.51
N HIS A 410 -2.96 22.32 18.73
CA HIS A 410 -2.55 23.01 19.96
C HIS A 410 -1.02 23.12 20.07
N ARG A 411 -0.26 22.04 19.80
CA ARG A 411 1.21 22.09 19.80
C ARG A 411 1.79 22.95 18.67
N VAL A 412 1.24 22.88 17.46
CA VAL A 412 1.70 23.69 16.33
C VAL A 412 1.39 25.16 16.57
N PHE A 413 0.19 25.51 17.02
CA PHE A 413 -0.20 26.90 17.29
C PHE A 413 0.54 27.49 18.50
N ASP A 414 0.73 26.72 19.58
CA ASP A 414 1.30 27.29 20.80
C ASP A 414 2.83 27.22 20.86
N GLN A 415 3.43 26.20 20.27
CA GLN A 415 4.89 25.99 20.38
C GLN A 415 5.59 26.32 19.07
N ILE A 416 5.13 25.78 17.95
CA ILE A 416 5.85 25.91 16.68
C ILE A 416 5.58 27.27 16.04
N PHE A 417 4.35 27.79 16.10
CA PHE A 417 4.01 29.09 15.54
C PHE A 417 4.72 30.21 16.28
N GLN A 418 4.90 30.10 17.61
CA GLN A 418 5.72 31.04 18.38
C GLN A 418 7.19 30.99 17.94
N ILE A 419 7.77 29.80 17.78
CA ILE A 419 9.16 29.64 17.30
C ILE A 419 9.31 30.19 15.87
N LEU A 420 8.34 29.95 14.97
CA LEU A 420 8.35 30.46 13.60
C LEU A 420 8.10 31.97 13.53
N ALA A 421 7.25 32.52 14.39
CA ALA A 421 7.01 33.95 14.53
C ALA A 421 8.26 34.66 15.08
N GLU A 422 8.90 34.11 16.11
CA GLU A 422 10.16 34.62 16.66
C GLU A 422 11.30 34.53 15.63
N ALA A 423 11.40 33.42 14.90
CA ALA A 423 12.41 33.25 13.85
C ALA A 423 12.22 34.26 12.71
N SER A 424 10.97 34.47 12.27
CA SER A 424 10.66 35.47 11.25
C SER A 424 10.89 36.91 11.76
N SER A 425 10.48 37.24 12.98
CA SER A 425 10.78 38.54 13.59
C SER A 425 12.29 38.81 13.73
N ARG A 426 13.10 37.79 14.08
CA ARG A 426 14.56 37.91 14.09
C ARG A 426 15.15 38.17 12.71
N ILE A 427 14.66 37.46 11.68
CA ILE A 427 15.09 37.66 10.29
C ILE A 427 14.73 39.09 9.79
N PHE A 428 13.55 39.59 10.14
CA PHE A 428 13.14 40.97 9.80
C PHE A 428 13.93 42.04 10.56
N ALA A 429 14.32 41.79 11.81
CA ALA A 429 15.17 42.71 12.59
C ALA A 429 16.59 42.80 12.00
N THR A 430 17.21 41.66 11.66
CA THR A 430 18.54 41.64 11.01
C THR A 430 18.58 42.30 9.63
N ARG A 431 17.44 42.43 8.94
CA ARG A 431 17.36 43.14 7.65
C ARG A 431 17.26 44.66 7.79
N LYS A 432 16.82 45.17 8.95
CA LYS A 432 16.69 46.62 9.19
C LYS A 432 18.03 47.28 9.55
N ASP A 433 18.92 46.52 10.18
CA ASP A 433 20.28 46.97 10.52
C ASP A 433 21.28 46.86 9.36
N ALA A 434 20.86 46.31 8.22
CA ALA A 434 21.68 46.09 7.02
C ALA A 434 21.33 47.02 5.84
N MET A 435 20.67 48.16 6.08
CA MET A 435 20.54 49.21 5.05
C MET A 435 21.74 50.17 5.13
N PRO A 436 22.59 50.28 4.09
CA PRO A 436 23.61 51.31 4.05
C PRO A 436 22.96 52.68 3.86
N ALA A 437 23.43 53.68 4.63
CA ALA A 437 23.04 55.07 4.49
C ALA A 437 23.28 55.55 3.05
N CYS A 438 22.25 56.14 2.44
CA CYS A 438 22.31 56.72 1.10
C CYS A 438 23.32 57.88 1.09
N PRO A 439 24.35 57.90 0.21
CA PRO A 439 25.32 58.98 0.21
C PRO A 439 24.70 60.24 -0.41
N ARG A 440 24.66 61.31 0.38
CA ARG A 440 24.50 62.68 -0.13
C ARG A 440 25.73 63.00 -0.99
N ASN A 441 25.54 63.24 -2.29
CA ASN A 441 26.44 64.09 -3.07
C ASN A 441 25.60 64.86 -4.08
N GLY A 442 25.61 66.19 -3.91
CA GLY A 442 25.07 67.13 -4.86
C GLY A 442 26.08 67.47 -5.94
N SER A 443 25.59 67.59 -7.17
CA SER A 443 26.07 68.57 -8.16
C SER A 443 25.07 68.63 -9.30
N THR A 444 24.21 69.64 -9.22
CA THR A 444 23.60 70.45 -10.28
C THR A 444 24.09 70.22 -11.72
N LEU A 445 23.16 70.00 -12.67
CA LEU A 445 22.86 70.95 -13.78
C LEU A 445 21.77 70.41 -14.75
N PHE A 446 20.92 71.33 -15.21
CA PHE A 446 19.81 71.29 -16.21
C PHE A 446 18.46 70.73 -15.72
N SER A 447 17.44 71.51 -15.33
CA SER A 447 16.74 72.69 -15.90
C SER A 447 15.66 72.38 -16.95
N ARG A 448 14.40 72.54 -16.49
CA ARG A 448 13.19 73.09 -17.15
C ARG A 448 12.40 72.29 -18.21
N GLU A 449 11.11 72.15 -17.87
CA GLU A 449 9.89 72.42 -18.68
C GLU A 449 9.70 71.66 -20.00
N CYS A 450 8.91 70.57 -19.95
CA CYS A 450 7.56 70.41 -20.53
C CYS A 450 7.06 68.98 -20.29
#